data_AF-A0A936DAU7-F1
#
_entry.id   AF-A0A936DAU7-F1
#
_cell.length_a   1.000
_cell.length_b   1.000
_cell.length_c   1.000
_cell.angle_alpha   90.00
_cell.angle_beta   90.00
_cell.angle_gamma   90.00
#
_symmetry.space_group_name_H-M   'P 1'
#
loop_
_entity.id
_entity.type
_entity.pdbx_description
1 polymer ?
#
loop_
_entity_poly.entity_id
_entity_poly.type
_entity_poly.pdbx_seq_one_letter_code
_entity_poly.pdbx_strand_id
1 'polypeptide(L)'
;MTTPPNGPKAPGAPLPKLPITIQERIDNPRYIGARWWYEGLEREVDGVARRKALLGFMALGVGIAGIGWGISKVTKSAASGIDSDALEAQKSYGWNVGADDVALDYQAAALGEACDPNVLTTLATRLRPTDPAFVPHYRATLFQALAATPTASGLVDTGKALRDQMRYVSNTETQLAFDRGRAMAALFEGAAAKGKALVVDLPGPLAVAFAAGLSEKLEPVFGFDGWPHPRGVVPSHLTLGSALYFTDLFEKTAKSRPTGAAPVFVLDRARLSPYEDDSDKFDNRYVAVLPTADSLASLGVTQLLYVSADGDKEADDIADDFVAYKKKNIDLRMVSTADFTADTSAPAQKVAVAPRGASASYESNPNVYYGGSSGTHFWFWNTYGWGSPPRPATRPVFVPVRPSYVPSPRTTPFSSTSGSRSRPSDFGRVTVHPSPSGGKPSGYSRSGSWGRGGSLFGSGG
;
A
#
# COMPACT_ATOMS: atom_id res chain seq x y z
N MET A 1 64.97 1.66 48.62
CA MET A 1 64.27 0.80 49.60
C MET A 1 62.90 1.42 49.82
N THR A 2 61.75 0.79 49.65
CA THR A 2 61.39 -0.62 49.49
C THR A 2 59.89 -0.60 49.17
N THR A 3 59.48 -1.30 48.12
CA THR A 3 58.08 -1.67 47.85
C THR A 3 57.49 -2.45 49.02
N PRO A 4 56.17 -2.29 49.28
CA PRO A 4 55.35 -3.35 49.85
C PRO A 4 54.20 -3.76 48.90
N PRO A 5 53.55 -4.92 49.17
CA PRO A 5 53.27 -5.91 48.15
C PRO A 5 51.78 -6.13 47.83
N ASN A 6 51.55 -6.87 46.74
CA ASN A 6 50.28 -7.48 46.37
C ASN A 6 49.82 -8.52 47.43
N GLY A 7 48.53 -8.45 47.78
CA GLY A 7 47.75 -9.42 48.55
C GLY A 7 46.27 -9.35 48.15
N PRO A 8 45.45 -10.39 48.39
CA PRO A 8 44.51 -10.95 47.41
C PRO A 8 43.16 -10.22 47.28
N LYS A 9 42.58 -10.29 46.07
CA LYS A 9 41.19 -9.92 45.77
C LYS A 9 40.21 -10.79 46.56
N ALA A 10 39.45 -10.18 47.47
CA ALA A 10 38.20 -10.74 47.98
C ALA A 10 37.04 -10.48 46.98
N PRO A 11 36.04 -11.37 46.87
CA PRO A 11 34.92 -11.22 45.95
C PRO A 11 34.03 -10.06 46.39
N GLY A 12 33.85 -9.07 45.52
CA GLY A 12 32.98 -7.92 45.75
C GLY A 12 31.52 -8.33 45.94
N ALA A 13 30.93 -7.82 47.00
CA ALA A 13 29.53 -7.96 47.40
C ALA A 13 28.54 -7.55 46.27
N PRO A 14 27.32 -8.11 46.25
CA PRO A 14 26.29 -7.69 45.30
C PRO A 14 25.86 -6.25 45.58
N LEU A 15 25.86 -5.41 44.54
CA LEU A 15 25.40 -4.02 44.60
C LEU A 15 23.90 -3.95 44.95
N PRO A 16 23.47 -2.94 45.73
CA PRO A 16 22.07 -2.77 46.11
C PRO A 16 21.23 -2.36 44.89
N LYS A 17 20.08 -3.03 44.69
CA LYS A 17 19.07 -2.65 43.71
C LYS A 17 18.40 -1.35 44.16
N LEU A 18 18.75 -0.23 43.55
CA LEU A 18 17.96 1.01 43.66
C LEU A 18 16.75 0.94 42.72
N PRO A 19 15.55 1.39 43.15
CA PRO A 19 14.38 1.41 42.29
C PRO A 19 14.55 2.46 41.19
N ILE A 20 14.44 2.03 39.93
CA ILE A 20 14.37 2.94 38.79
C ILE A 20 13.05 3.69 38.88
N THR A 21 13.12 4.97 39.24
CA THR A 21 11.99 5.89 39.12
C THR A 21 12.10 6.55 37.76
N ILE A 22 11.13 6.30 36.86
CA ILE A 22 11.08 6.96 35.56
C ILE A 22 10.65 8.41 35.81
N GLN A 23 11.60 9.34 35.73
CA GLN A 23 11.31 10.77 35.75
C GLN A 23 11.25 11.33 34.32
N GLU A 24 10.10 11.96 34.08
CA GLU A 24 9.77 12.98 33.08
C GLU A 24 9.58 12.60 31.60
N ARG A 25 8.31 12.67 31.20
CA ARG A 25 7.79 12.79 29.84
C ARG A 25 8.12 14.21 29.33
N ILE A 26 9.10 14.31 28.45
CA ILE A 26 9.44 15.57 27.77
C ILE A 26 8.46 15.76 26.60
N ASP A 27 7.44 16.61 26.78
CA ASP A 27 6.57 17.07 25.69
C ASP A 27 7.21 18.30 25.01
N ASN A 28 7.95 18.06 23.92
CA ASN A 28 8.53 19.11 23.09
C ASN A 28 8.11 18.93 21.61
N PRO A 29 7.43 19.93 20.98
CA PRO A 29 6.86 19.82 19.63
C PRO A 29 7.88 19.75 18.47
N ARG A 30 9.20 19.79 18.74
CA ARG A 30 10.24 19.56 17.72
C ARG A 30 10.61 18.08 17.50
N TYR A 31 10.04 17.14 18.26
CA TYR A 31 10.34 15.69 18.14
C TYR A 31 9.18 14.84 17.60
N ILE A 32 8.25 15.45 16.85
CA ILE A 32 7.09 14.76 16.26
C ILE A 32 7.51 13.63 15.31
N GLY A 33 8.73 13.69 14.75
CA GLY A 33 9.31 12.67 13.88
C GLY A 33 9.81 11.39 14.57
N ALA A 34 9.71 11.23 15.89
CA ALA A 34 10.22 10.03 16.60
C ALA A 34 9.13 9.06 17.08
N ARG A 35 7.84 9.44 17.04
CA ARG A 35 6.75 8.58 17.56
C ARG A 35 6.46 7.34 16.70
N TRP A 36 6.64 7.43 15.38
CA TRP A 36 6.33 6.32 14.45
C TRP A 36 7.37 5.18 14.48
N TRP A 37 8.59 5.46 14.92
CA TRP A 37 9.63 4.43 15.10
C TRP A 37 9.36 3.54 16.31
N TYR A 38 8.82 4.10 17.40
CA TYR A 38 8.46 3.34 18.60
C TYR A 38 7.27 2.40 18.38
N GLU A 39 6.27 2.80 17.59
CA GLU A 39 5.12 1.95 17.26
C GLU A 39 5.47 0.79 16.32
N GLY A 40 6.56 0.91 15.55
CA GLY A 40 7.13 -0.19 14.76
C GLY A 40 7.88 -1.22 15.62
N LEU A 41 8.54 -0.77 16.68
CA LEU A 41 9.33 -1.63 17.57
C LEU A 41 8.49 -2.43 18.58
N GLU A 42 7.28 -1.97 18.91
CA GLU A 42 6.38 -2.70 19.81
C GLU A 42 5.70 -3.91 19.15
N ARG A 43 5.74 -4.02 17.80
CA ARG A 43 5.17 -5.15 17.06
C ARG A 43 6.14 -6.29 16.73
N GLU A 44 7.44 -6.11 16.90
CA GLU A 44 8.44 -7.19 16.71
C GLU A 44 8.90 -7.77 18.06
N VAL A 45 8.11 -8.69 18.61
CA VAL A 45 8.60 -9.62 19.63
C VAL A 45 9.30 -10.77 18.91
N ASP A 46 10.52 -10.54 18.44
CA ASP A 46 11.48 -11.61 18.17
C ASP A 46 12.92 -11.10 18.35
N GLY A 47 13.58 -11.57 19.41
CA GLY A 47 14.92 -11.14 19.83
C GLY A 47 16.07 -11.44 18.86
N VAL A 48 15.78 -12.15 17.75
CA VAL A 48 16.74 -12.52 16.71
C VAL A 48 16.89 -11.41 15.65
N ALA A 49 15.83 -10.63 15.37
CA ALA A 49 15.88 -9.51 14.43
C ALA A 49 16.80 -8.38 14.92
N ARG A 50 16.82 -8.14 16.24
CA ARG A 50 17.67 -7.12 16.89
C ARG A 50 19.17 -7.36 16.66
N ARG A 51 19.63 -8.61 16.64
CA ARG A 51 21.05 -8.94 16.39
C ARG A 51 21.44 -8.82 14.92
N LYS A 52 20.51 -9.09 14.00
CA LYS A 52 20.74 -8.90 12.55
C LYS A 52 20.74 -7.42 12.15
N ALA A 53 19.86 -6.61 12.74
CA ALA A 53 19.86 -5.15 12.56
C ALA A 53 21.20 -4.53 13.05
N LEU A 54 21.68 -4.93 14.24
CA LEU A 54 22.97 -4.46 14.78
C LEU A 54 24.19 -4.89 13.95
N LEU A 55 24.16 -6.08 13.34
CA LEU A 55 25.23 -6.54 12.43
C LEU A 55 25.20 -5.78 11.08
N GLY A 56 24.01 -5.40 10.59
CA GLY A 56 23.87 -4.53 9.42
C GLY A 56 24.48 -3.13 9.64
N PHE A 57 24.33 -2.56 10.83
CA PHE A 57 24.92 -1.26 11.17
C PHE A 57 26.45 -1.28 11.31
N MET A 58 27.05 -2.39 11.77
CA MET A 58 28.51 -2.51 11.86
C MET A 58 29.21 -2.63 10.50
N ALA A 59 28.54 -3.20 9.49
CA ALA A 59 29.09 -3.31 8.13
C ALA A 59 28.99 -1.99 7.33
N LEU A 60 28.19 -1.04 7.79
CA LEU A 60 27.82 0.19 7.07
C LEU A 60 28.57 1.46 7.51
N GLY A 61 29.54 1.37 8.43
CA GLY A 61 30.35 2.54 8.81
C GLY A 61 29.50 3.73 9.30
N VAL A 62 28.38 3.46 9.97
CA VAL A 62 27.55 4.51 10.57
C VAL A 62 28.21 4.93 11.89
N GLY A 63 28.98 6.01 11.86
CA GLY A 63 29.52 6.64 13.07
C GLY A 63 28.40 7.26 13.90
N ILE A 64 28.07 6.64 15.03
CA ILE A 64 27.35 7.28 16.13
C ILE A 64 28.36 8.13 16.90
N ALA A 65 28.05 9.40 17.12
CA ALA A 65 28.81 10.26 18.01
C ALA A 65 28.72 9.71 19.46
N GLY A 66 29.87 9.28 19.99
CA GLY A 66 30.08 9.07 21.43
C GLY A 66 30.23 7.63 21.89
N ILE A 67 31.41 7.03 21.65
CA ILE A 67 32.36 6.53 22.66
C ILE A 67 33.61 6.10 21.87
N GLY A 68 34.77 6.61 22.29
CA GLY A 68 36.03 6.45 21.58
C GLY A 68 36.60 5.04 21.59
N TRP A 69 37.62 4.88 20.74
CA TRP A 69 38.49 3.72 20.46
C TRP A 69 37.99 2.71 19.41
N GLY A 70 38.59 2.79 18.21
CA GLY A 70 38.71 1.61 17.34
C GLY A 70 38.41 1.75 15.84
N ILE A 71 38.60 2.90 15.18
CA ILE A 71 38.56 2.92 13.70
C ILE A 71 39.96 2.64 13.15
N SER A 72 40.25 1.37 12.89
CA SER A 72 41.40 0.95 12.09
C SER A 72 41.00 -0.28 11.26
N LYS A 73 40.96 -0.07 9.94
CA LYS A 73 40.80 -1.04 8.84
C LYS A 73 39.39 -1.52 8.50
N VAL A 74 38.69 -0.73 7.69
CA VAL A 74 37.87 -1.26 6.57
C VAL A 74 38.24 -0.49 5.31
N THR A 75 39.43 -0.78 4.79
CA THR A 75 39.78 -0.49 3.39
C THR A 75 39.75 -1.82 2.65
N LYS A 76 39.02 -1.83 1.52
CA LYS A 76 38.85 -2.92 0.54
C LYS A 76 37.64 -3.85 0.76
N SER A 77 36.44 -3.35 0.43
CA SER A 77 35.48 -4.02 -0.45
C SER A 77 34.29 -3.10 -0.74
N ALA A 78 34.50 -2.09 -1.59
CA ALA A 78 33.41 -1.30 -2.18
C ALA A 78 32.68 -2.05 -3.33
N ALA A 79 32.89 -3.37 -3.44
CA ALA A 79 32.46 -4.18 -4.57
C ALA A 79 31.23 -5.06 -4.29
N SER A 80 30.82 -5.23 -3.03
CA SER A 80 29.60 -5.98 -2.70
C SER A 80 28.42 -5.03 -2.55
N GLY A 81 27.46 -5.09 -3.48
CA GLY A 81 26.18 -4.42 -3.32
C GLY A 81 25.44 -4.89 -2.05
N ILE A 82 24.56 -4.05 -1.54
CA ILE A 82 23.81 -4.29 -0.29
C ILE A 82 22.39 -4.65 -0.66
N ASP A 83 21.99 -5.88 -0.34
CA ASP A 83 20.64 -6.35 -0.60
C ASP A 83 19.66 -5.78 0.43
N SER A 84 18.61 -5.11 -0.05
CA SER A 84 17.66 -4.35 0.76
C SER A 84 16.23 -4.58 0.28
N ASP A 85 15.27 -4.40 1.19
CA ASP A 85 13.88 -4.16 0.77
C ASP A 85 13.83 -2.85 -0.05
N ALA A 86 13.04 -2.85 -1.11
CA ALA A 86 12.96 -1.74 -2.05
C ALA A 86 12.44 -0.46 -1.40
N LEU A 87 11.43 -0.55 -0.53
CA LEU A 87 10.89 0.60 0.17
C LEU A 87 11.90 1.16 1.18
N GLU A 88 12.63 0.30 1.89
CA GLU A 88 13.70 0.74 2.80
C GLU A 88 14.86 1.39 2.05
N ALA A 89 15.23 0.87 0.87
CA ALA A 89 16.21 1.52 0.00
C ALA A 89 15.73 2.90 -0.44
N GLN A 90 14.46 3.05 -0.80
CA GLN A 90 13.87 4.34 -1.18
C GLN A 90 13.83 5.33 0.00
N LYS A 91 13.49 4.88 1.21
CA LYS A 91 13.50 5.72 2.43
C LYS A 91 14.91 6.17 2.80
N SER A 92 15.91 5.32 2.56
CA SER A 92 17.31 5.62 2.86
C SER A 92 17.90 6.60 1.85
N TYR A 93 17.71 6.36 0.56
CA TYR A 93 18.47 7.02 -0.50
C TYR A 93 17.65 7.94 -1.40
N GLY A 94 16.32 7.90 -1.30
CA GLY A 94 15.39 8.68 -2.11
C GLY A 94 14.49 7.80 -2.98
N TRP A 95 13.33 8.34 -3.33
CA TRP A 95 12.28 7.66 -4.10
C TRP A 95 12.76 7.15 -5.48
N ASN A 96 13.76 7.81 -6.07
CA ASN A 96 14.35 7.54 -7.38
C ASN A 96 15.77 6.92 -7.28
N VAL A 97 16.05 6.18 -6.20
CA VAL A 97 17.36 5.55 -5.95
C VAL A 97 17.95 4.85 -7.17
N GLY A 98 19.12 5.30 -7.64
CA GLY A 98 19.80 4.74 -8.81
C GLY A 98 19.16 5.05 -10.17
N ALA A 99 18.21 5.99 -10.22
CA ALA A 99 17.57 6.52 -11.42
C ALA A 99 17.34 8.04 -11.31
N ASP A 100 18.34 8.77 -10.78
CA ASP A 100 18.24 10.19 -10.47
C ASP A 100 17.98 11.09 -11.69
N ASP A 101 18.39 10.62 -12.87
CA ASP A 101 18.27 11.28 -14.16
C ASP A 101 17.00 10.90 -14.94
N VAL A 102 16.19 9.97 -14.41
CA VAL A 102 14.99 9.46 -15.07
C VAL A 102 13.74 10.15 -14.51
N ALA A 103 12.93 10.74 -15.40
CA ALA A 103 11.65 11.31 -15.03
C ALA A 103 10.56 10.23 -14.91
N LEU A 104 9.53 10.51 -14.10
CA LEU A 104 8.32 9.69 -14.06
C LEU A 104 7.61 9.69 -15.43
N ASP A 105 7.26 8.50 -15.92
CA ASP A 105 6.50 8.33 -17.17
C ASP A 105 5.00 8.32 -16.90
N TYR A 106 4.30 9.34 -17.39
CA TYR A 106 2.84 9.46 -17.25
C TYR A 106 2.03 8.92 -18.44
N GLN A 107 2.69 8.53 -19.54
CA GLN A 107 2.07 8.08 -20.79
C GLN A 107 0.83 8.92 -21.18
N ALA A 108 -0.21 8.28 -21.72
CA ALA A 108 -1.52 8.88 -22.03
C ALA A 108 -2.44 9.01 -20.81
N ALA A 109 -1.94 8.78 -19.58
CA ALA A 109 -2.75 8.74 -18.37
C ALA A 109 -2.87 10.10 -17.65
N ALA A 110 -1.94 11.04 -17.89
CA ALA A 110 -1.98 12.35 -17.25
C ALA A 110 -2.82 13.37 -18.02
N LEU A 111 -3.48 14.27 -17.28
CA LEU A 111 -4.10 15.48 -17.83
C LEU A 111 -3.07 16.52 -18.30
N GLY A 112 -1.78 16.29 -18.05
CA GLY A 112 -0.69 17.24 -18.29
C GLY A 112 -0.59 18.37 -17.25
N GLU A 113 -1.61 18.53 -16.40
CA GLU A 113 -1.66 19.56 -15.36
C GLU A 113 -0.77 19.23 -14.14
N ALA A 114 -0.06 20.25 -13.64
CA ALA A 114 0.69 20.18 -12.40
C ALA A 114 -0.24 20.08 -11.18
N CYS A 115 0.20 19.35 -10.15
CA CYS A 115 -0.57 19.22 -8.92
C CYS A 115 -0.50 20.48 -8.05
N ASP A 116 -1.60 20.81 -7.36
CA ASP A 116 -1.63 21.91 -6.37
C ASP A 116 -0.64 21.63 -5.22
N PRO A 117 0.36 22.51 -5.03
CA PRO A 117 1.39 22.36 -4.00
C PRO A 117 0.84 22.19 -2.57
N ASN A 118 -0.33 22.78 -2.27
CA ASN A 118 -0.92 22.73 -0.93
C ASN A 118 -1.39 21.32 -0.53
N VAL A 119 -1.70 20.48 -1.53
CA VAL A 119 -2.17 19.11 -1.31
C VAL A 119 -1.00 18.15 -1.08
N LEU A 120 0.15 18.43 -1.69
CA LEU A 120 1.22 17.44 -1.85
C LEU A 120 1.77 16.95 -0.51
N THR A 121 1.97 17.82 0.47
CA THR A 121 2.54 17.43 1.78
C THR A 121 1.50 16.95 2.79
N THR A 122 0.21 17.16 2.51
CA THR A 122 -0.88 16.87 3.45
C THR A 122 -1.75 15.69 3.01
N LEU A 123 -1.53 15.15 1.82
CA LEU A 123 -2.36 14.10 1.21
C LEU A 123 -2.61 12.90 2.13
N ALA A 124 -1.57 12.42 2.82
CA ALA A 124 -1.69 11.29 3.76
C ALA A 124 -2.68 11.56 4.89
N THR A 125 -2.77 12.80 5.37
CA THR A 125 -3.74 13.22 6.39
C THR A 125 -5.11 13.46 5.78
N ARG A 126 -5.18 14.08 4.60
CA ARG A 126 -6.44 14.42 3.91
C ARG A 126 -7.23 13.17 3.47
N LEU A 127 -6.54 12.08 3.11
CA LEU A 127 -7.15 10.81 2.69
C LEU A 127 -7.31 9.79 3.82
N ARG A 128 -7.04 10.17 5.07
CA ARG A 128 -7.23 9.30 6.23
C ARG A 128 -8.73 9.00 6.42
N PRO A 129 -9.13 7.77 6.77
CA PRO A 129 -10.50 7.45 7.16
C PRO A 129 -10.98 8.37 8.30
N THR A 130 -12.24 8.79 8.20
CA THR A 130 -12.94 9.60 9.19
C THR A 130 -13.37 8.80 10.41
N ASP A 131 -13.75 7.53 10.25
CA ASP A 131 -14.06 6.64 11.35
C ASP A 131 -12.75 6.13 12.00
N PRO A 132 -12.52 6.40 13.29
CA PRO A 132 -11.35 5.93 14.02
C PRO A 132 -11.15 4.41 13.96
N ALA A 133 -12.22 3.63 13.81
CA ALA A 133 -12.17 2.17 13.74
C ALA A 133 -11.43 1.67 12.49
N PHE A 134 -11.37 2.45 11.41
CA PHE A 134 -10.69 2.07 10.18
C PHE A 134 -9.27 2.62 10.06
N VAL A 135 -8.87 3.55 10.93
CA VAL A 135 -7.51 4.12 10.94
C VAL A 135 -6.40 3.05 11.08
N PRO A 136 -6.53 2.00 11.91
CA PRO A 136 -5.50 0.95 12.00
C PRO A 136 -5.28 0.17 10.70
N HIS A 137 -6.23 0.23 9.76
CA HIS A 137 -6.20 -0.48 8.48
C HIS A 137 -5.78 0.42 7.32
N TYR A 138 -5.59 1.71 7.57
CA TYR A 138 -5.11 2.68 6.59
C TYR A 138 -3.59 2.58 6.41
N ARG A 139 -3.15 2.37 5.17
CA ARG A 139 -1.73 2.39 4.77
C ARG A 139 -1.46 3.66 3.97
N ALA A 140 -0.81 4.61 4.64
CA ALA A 140 -0.52 5.92 4.06
C ALA A 140 0.82 5.98 3.29
N THR A 141 1.55 4.86 3.19
CA THR A 141 2.94 4.80 2.73
C THR A 141 3.14 5.47 1.37
N LEU A 142 2.27 5.19 0.39
CA LEU A 142 2.32 5.85 -0.92
C LEU A 142 2.17 7.38 -0.82
N PHE A 143 1.22 7.85 -0.01
CA PHE A 143 0.94 9.29 0.12
C PHE A 143 2.04 10.02 0.91
N GLN A 144 2.67 9.33 1.85
CA GLN A 144 3.81 9.86 2.61
C GLN A 144 5.05 10.11 1.74
N ALA A 145 5.17 9.44 0.59
CA ALA A 145 6.29 9.62 -0.34
C ALA A 145 6.46 11.09 -0.79
N LEU A 146 5.36 11.85 -0.86
CA LEU A 146 5.38 13.27 -1.30
C LEU A 146 6.06 14.21 -0.30
N ALA A 147 6.05 13.86 0.98
CA ALA A 147 6.67 14.63 2.05
C ALA A 147 7.99 14.02 2.53
N ALA A 148 8.40 12.88 1.97
CA ALA A 148 9.53 12.14 2.44
C ALA A 148 10.86 12.80 2.04
N THR A 149 11.80 12.79 2.99
CA THR A 149 13.20 13.16 2.78
C THR A 149 14.08 11.94 3.00
N PRO A 150 15.11 11.70 2.16
CA PRO A 150 16.07 10.62 2.38
C PRO A 150 16.71 10.70 3.77
N THR A 151 16.92 9.55 4.40
CA THR A 151 17.45 9.48 5.78
C THR A 151 18.95 9.26 5.87
N ALA A 152 19.61 8.79 4.80
CA ALA A 152 21.05 8.56 4.82
C ALA A 152 21.84 9.90 4.87
N SER A 153 22.76 9.98 5.82
CA SER A 153 23.61 11.16 6.05
C SER A 153 24.54 11.44 4.87
N GLY A 154 24.78 12.72 4.57
CA GLY A 154 25.72 13.13 3.51
C GLY A 154 25.14 13.16 2.09
N LEU A 155 23.87 12.79 1.91
CA LEU A 155 23.15 13.15 0.69
C LEU A 155 22.90 14.65 0.68
N VAL A 156 23.52 15.36 -0.25
CA VAL A 156 23.00 16.65 -0.70
C VAL A 156 21.75 16.33 -1.51
N ASP A 157 20.62 16.92 -1.16
CA ASP A 157 19.37 16.77 -1.92
C ASP A 157 19.50 17.50 -3.26
N THR A 158 20.16 16.85 -4.21
CA THR A 158 20.44 17.37 -5.57
C THR A 158 19.41 16.89 -6.60
N GLY A 159 18.49 16.01 -6.21
CA GLY A 159 17.46 15.48 -7.08
C GLY A 159 16.20 16.35 -7.10
N LYS A 160 15.40 16.24 -8.15
CA LYS A 160 14.04 16.81 -8.13
C LYS A 160 13.23 16.07 -7.06
N ALA A 161 12.56 16.81 -6.18
CA ALA A 161 11.67 16.19 -5.22
C ALA A 161 10.53 15.48 -5.97
N LEU A 162 10.03 14.36 -5.42
CA LEU A 162 8.93 13.60 -6.04
C LEU A 162 7.75 14.52 -6.39
N ARG A 163 7.42 15.42 -5.47
CA ARG A 163 6.34 16.42 -5.60
C ARG A 163 6.46 17.29 -6.86
N ASP A 164 7.68 17.59 -7.33
CA ASP A 164 7.92 18.45 -8.49
C ASP A 164 7.62 17.70 -9.81
N GLN A 165 7.66 16.37 -9.77
CA GLN A 165 7.34 15.52 -10.91
C GLN A 165 5.86 15.13 -10.98
N MET A 166 5.09 15.37 -9.92
CA MET A 166 3.71 14.93 -9.86
C MET A 166 2.81 15.62 -10.88
N ARG A 167 1.95 14.83 -11.52
CA ARG A 167 0.90 15.28 -12.41
C ARG A 167 -0.42 14.62 -12.01
N TYR A 168 -1.50 15.33 -12.29
CA TYR A 168 -2.83 14.75 -12.14
C TYR A 168 -3.07 13.67 -13.18
N VAL A 169 -3.64 12.55 -12.74
CA VAL A 169 -4.00 11.41 -13.60
C VAL A 169 -5.52 11.28 -13.63
N SER A 170 -6.08 11.48 -14.82
CA SER A 170 -7.49 11.27 -15.13
C SER A 170 -7.62 11.10 -16.64
N ASN A 171 -8.25 10.02 -17.07
CA ASN A 171 -8.52 9.66 -18.45
C ASN A 171 -9.92 9.02 -18.56
N THR A 172 -10.29 8.56 -19.76
CA THR A 172 -11.60 7.93 -19.99
C THR A 172 -11.84 6.69 -19.12
N GLU A 173 -10.79 5.89 -18.86
CA GLU A 173 -10.92 4.69 -18.03
C GLU A 173 -11.13 5.02 -16.55
N THR A 174 -10.41 6.01 -16.01
CA THR A 174 -10.63 6.46 -14.63
C THR A 174 -12.01 7.10 -14.47
N GLN A 175 -12.52 7.82 -15.47
CA GLN A 175 -13.88 8.36 -15.43
C GLN A 175 -14.93 7.25 -15.45
N LEU A 176 -14.75 6.24 -16.31
CA LEU A 176 -15.62 5.07 -16.32
C LEU A 176 -15.57 4.30 -14.98
N ALA A 177 -14.38 4.15 -14.39
CA ALA A 177 -14.22 3.53 -13.08
C ALA A 177 -14.94 4.34 -11.98
N PHE A 178 -14.84 5.67 -12.03
CA PHE A 178 -15.59 6.56 -11.14
C PHE A 178 -17.11 6.38 -11.27
N ASP A 179 -17.65 6.35 -12.49
CA ASP A 179 -19.08 6.14 -12.72
C ASP A 179 -19.56 4.77 -12.27
N ARG A 180 -18.76 3.72 -12.49
CA ARG A 180 -19.02 2.37 -11.95
C ARG A 180 -19.00 2.36 -10.42
N GLY A 181 -18.09 3.12 -9.81
CA GLY A 181 -18.04 3.32 -8.36
C GLY A 181 -19.31 3.97 -7.84
N ARG A 182 -19.83 5.00 -8.53
CA ARG A 182 -21.11 5.65 -8.17
C ARG A 182 -22.30 4.69 -8.31
N ALA A 183 -22.34 3.92 -9.39
CA ALA A 183 -23.37 2.90 -9.58
C ALA A 183 -23.33 1.87 -8.44
N MET A 184 -22.15 1.41 -8.04
CA MET A 184 -22.01 0.54 -6.86
C MET A 184 -22.47 1.25 -5.58
N ALA A 185 -22.11 2.51 -5.37
CA ALA A 185 -22.50 3.29 -4.18
C ALA A 185 -24.02 3.39 -4.01
N ALA A 186 -24.76 3.51 -5.11
CA ALA A 186 -26.23 3.55 -5.13
C ALA A 186 -26.88 2.27 -4.58
N LEU A 187 -26.16 1.15 -4.53
CA LEU A 187 -26.64 -0.10 -3.93
C LEU A 187 -26.59 -0.09 -2.39
N PHE A 188 -25.85 0.84 -1.78
CA PHE A 188 -25.59 0.87 -0.34
C PHE A 188 -26.52 1.81 0.45
N GLU A 189 -27.74 2.04 -0.04
CA GLU A 189 -28.69 2.91 0.66
C GLU A 189 -29.36 2.22 1.87
N GLY A 190 -29.48 2.99 2.97
CA GLY A 190 -30.21 2.56 4.17
C GLY A 190 -29.65 1.29 4.81
N ALA A 191 -30.53 0.31 5.04
CA ALA A 191 -30.16 -0.96 5.68
C ALA A 191 -29.20 -1.83 4.85
N ALA A 192 -29.08 -1.57 3.54
CA ALA A 192 -28.23 -2.36 2.66
C ALA A 192 -26.75 -2.28 3.06
N ALA A 193 -26.28 -1.15 3.59
CA ALA A 193 -24.88 -0.98 3.98
C ALA A 193 -24.47 -1.73 5.27
N LYS A 194 -25.42 -2.08 6.14
CA LYS A 194 -25.10 -2.66 7.46
C LYS A 194 -24.40 -4.01 7.31
N GLY A 195 -23.32 -4.18 8.07
CA GLY A 195 -22.53 -5.42 8.14
C GLY A 195 -21.77 -5.77 6.86
N LYS A 196 -21.67 -4.84 5.91
CA LYS A 196 -20.95 -5.06 4.64
C LYS A 196 -19.61 -4.35 4.63
N ALA A 197 -18.65 -4.93 3.92
CA ALA A 197 -17.39 -4.29 3.55
C ALA A 197 -17.07 -4.60 2.08
N LEU A 198 -16.23 -3.75 1.47
CA LEU A 198 -15.70 -3.97 0.13
C LEU A 198 -14.19 -4.09 0.18
N VAL A 199 -13.64 -4.93 -0.70
CA VAL A 199 -12.23 -4.92 -1.08
C VAL A 199 -12.18 -4.60 -2.57
N VAL A 200 -11.66 -3.42 -2.92
CA VAL A 200 -11.49 -2.97 -4.31
C VAL A 200 -10.06 -3.26 -4.75
N ASP A 201 -9.91 -4.18 -5.69
CA ASP A 201 -8.60 -4.64 -6.20
C ASP A 201 -8.55 -4.46 -7.72
N LEU A 202 -8.27 -3.22 -8.13
CA LEU A 202 -8.19 -2.77 -9.52
C LEU A 202 -6.80 -2.17 -9.79
N PRO A 203 -6.38 -1.99 -11.06
CA PRO A 203 -5.19 -1.19 -11.36
C PRO A 203 -5.26 0.16 -10.64
N GLY A 204 -4.18 0.57 -9.97
CA GLY A 204 -4.22 1.62 -8.95
C GLY A 204 -4.95 2.92 -9.31
N PRO A 205 -4.74 3.54 -10.51
CA PRO A 205 -5.52 4.71 -10.91
C PRO A 205 -7.04 4.46 -10.95
N LEU A 206 -7.46 3.29 -11.42
CA LEU A 206 -8.85 2.86 -11.49
C LEU A 206 -9.41 2.52 -10.12
N ALA A 207 -8.60 1.90 -9.24
CA ALA A 207 -8.99 1.61 -7.85
C ALA A 207 -9.34 2.90 -7.09
N VAL A 208 -8.50 3.93 -7.23
CA VAL A 208 -8.74 5.25 -6.64
C VAL A 208 -10.00 5.89 -7.21
N ALA A 209 -10.16 5.89 -8.55
CA ALA A 209 -11.31 6.53 -9.18
C ALA A 209 -12.63 5.82 -8.80
N PHE A 210 -12.64 4.49 -8.79
CA PHE A 210 -13.79 3.70 -8.32
C PHE A 210 -14.12 3.99 -6.85
N ALA A 211 -13.10 4.06 -5.98
CA ALA A 211 -13.27 4.44 -4.58
C ALA A 211 -13.79 5.88 -4.43
N ALA A 212 -13.40 6.81 -5.31
CA ALA A 212 -13.94 8.16 -5.32
C ALA A 212 -15.44 8.16 -5.62
N GLY A 213 -15.90 7.33 -6.56
CA GLY A 213 -17.33 7.13 -6.83
C GLY A 213 -18.11 6.51 -5.67
N LEU A 214 -17.46 5.66 -4.88
CA LEU A 214 -18.04 5.07 -3.66
C LEU A 214 -18.12 6.05 -2.48
N SER A 215 -17.25 7.06 -2.45
CA SER A 215 -16.91 7.83 -1.25
C SER A 215 -18.06 8.62 -0.62
N GLU A 216 -19.13 8.89 -1.40
CA GLU A 216 -20.35 9.54 -0.93
C GLU A 216 -21.13 8.72 0.10
N LYS A 217 -21.10 7.39 -0.05
CA LYS A 217 -21.93 6.46 0.72
C LYS A 217 -21.09 5.49 1.55
N LEU A 218 -19.88 5.20 1.11
CA LEU A 218 -18.95 4.28 1.75
C LEU A 218 -17.64 4.98 2.13
N GLU A 219 -16.90 4.38 3.05
CA GLU A 219 -15.67 4.93 3.61
C GLU A 219 -14.41 4.31 2.98
N PRO A 220 -13.66 5.06 2.15
CA PRO A 220 -12.42 4.58 1.58
C PRO A 220 -11.33 4.38 2.64
N VAL A 221 -10.65 3.24 2.59
CA VAL A 221 -9.52 2.86 3.43
C VAL A 221 -8.40 2.39 2.50
N PHE A 222 -7.47 3.29 2.18
CA PHE A 222 -6.40 2.98 1.22
C PHE A 222 -5.34 2.06 1.82
N GLY A 223 -4.93 1.05 1.04
CA GLY A 223 -3.97 0.00 1.38
C GLY A 223 -2.69 0.03 0.54
N PHE A 224 -2.23 1.20 0.10
CA PHE A 224 -1.07 1.34 -0.79
C PHE A 224 0.26 1.43 0.00
N ASP A 225 1.08 0.38 -0.07
CA ASP A 225 2.26 0.21 0.79
C ASP A 225 3.61 0.31 0.07
N GLY A 226 3.67 0.99 -1.07
CA GLY A 226 4.91 1.17 -1.85
C GLY A 226 5.13 2.62 -2.27
N TRP A 227 6.38 2.99 -2.56
CA TRP A 227 6.72 4.30 -3.12
C TRP A 227 6.88 4.26 -4.64
N PRO A 228 6.60 5.37 -5.34
CA PRO A 228 6.88 5.46 -6.77
C PRO A 228 8.39 5.40 -7.06
N HIS A 229 8.75 4.81 -8.21
CA HIS A 229 10.10 4.84 -8.76
C HIS A 229 9.99 5.02 -10.29
N PRO A 230 10.87 5.82 -10.95
CA PRO A 230 10.79 6.03 -12.41
C PRO A 230 10.89 4.74 -13.24
N ARG A 231 11.59 3.75 -12.70
CA ARG A 231 11.74 2.40 -13.26
C ARG A 231 10.94 1.34 -12.50
N GLY A 232 9.99 1.76 -11.66
CA GLY A 232 9.21 0.84 -10.83
C GLY A 232 8.43 -0.19 -11.66
N VAL A 233 8.43 -1.43 -11.21
CA VAL A 233 7.53 -2.47 -11.74
C VAL A 233 6.06 -2.08 -11.52
N VAL A 234 5.77 -1.52 -10.36
CA VAL A 234 4.47 -0.93 -10.03
C VAL A 234 4.51 0.56 -10.36
N PRO A 235 3.67 1.06 -11.29
CA PRO A 235 3.63 2.48 -11.66
C PRO A 235 2.87 3.32 -10.62
N SER A 236 3.32 3.29 -9.36
CA SER A 236 2.61 3.88 -8.21
C SER A 236 2.45 5.40 -8.29
N HIS A 237 3.23 6.10 -9.12
CA HIS A 237 3.03 7.53 -9.40
C HIS A 237 1.73 7.79 -10.15
N LEU A 238 1.23 6.84 -10.95
CA LEU A 238 -0.07 6.95 -11.60
C LEU A 238 -1.20 6.86 -10.57
N THR A 239 -1.09 5.91 -9.64
CA THR A 239 -2.02 5.75 -8.50
C THR A 239 -2.04 7.02 -7.65
N LEU A 240 -0.86 7.56 -7.33
CA LEU A 240 -0.70 8.80 -6.58
C LEU A 240 -1.26 10.02 -7.31
N GLY A 241 -1.05 10.11 -8.63
CA GLY A 241 -1.62 11.16 -9.48
C GLY A 241 -3.15 11.13 -9.54
N SER A 242 -3.75 9.93 -9.51
CA SER A 242 -5.21 9.75 -9.45
C SER A 242 -5.74 10.15 -8.07
N ALA A 243 -5.04 9.78 -6.99
CA ALA A 243 -5.41 10.18 -5.63
C ALA A 243 -5.40 11.69 -5.45
N LEU A 244 -4.36 12.36 -5.96
CA LEU A 244 -4.27 13.82 -6.03
C LEU A 244 -5.42 14.42 -6.85
N TYR A 245 -5.81 13.79 -7.95
CA TYR A 245 -6.91 14.27 -8.78
C TYR A 245 -8.26 14.24 -8.05
N PHE A 246 -8.55 13.19 -7.27
CA PHE A 246 -9.82 13.02 -6.55
C PHE A 246 -9.81 13.56 -5.10
N THR A 247 -8.70 14.13 -4.61
CA THR A 247 -8.55 14.51 -3.19
C THR A 247 -9.68 15.40 -2.68
N ASP A 248 -10.03 16.47 -3.41
CA ASP A 248 -11.07 17.40 -2.96
C ASP A 248 -12.46 16.75 -2.91
N LEU A 249 -12.71 15.76 -3.77
CA LEU A 249 -13.95 15.00 -3.72
C LEU A 249 -13.99 14.12 -2.46
N PHE A 250 -12.90 13.39 -2.15
CA PHE A 250 -12.83 12.58 -0.93
C PHE A 250 -13.06 13.41 0.33
N GLU A 251 -12.50 14.61 0.41
CA GLU A 251 -12.72 15.50 1.55
C GLU A 251 -14.13 16.04 1.61
N LYS A 252 -14.72 16.39 0.46
CA LYS A 252 -16.10 16.84 0.40
C LYS A 252 -17.04 15.73 0.88
N THR A 253 -16.88 14.52 0.35
CA THR A 253 -17.75 13.39 0.69
C THR A 253 -17.53 12.91 2.11
N ALA A 254 -16.30 12.95 2.64
CA ALA A 254 -16.01 12.66 4.04
C ALA A 254 -16.82 13.53 5.01
N LYS A 255 -17.09 14.80 4.66
CA LYS A 255 -17.90 15.72 5.49
C LYS A 255 -19.39 15.42 5.46
N SER A 256 -19.89 14.79 4.40
CA SER A 256 -21.32 14.51 4.18
C SER A 256 -21.69 13.03 4.27
N ARG A 257 -20.71 12.14 4.43
CA ARG A 257 -20.91 10.69 4.45
C ARG A 257 -21.76 10.29 5.67
N PRO A 258 -22.67 9.31 5.52
CA PRO A 258 -23.42 8.78 6.65
C PRO A 258 -22.49 8.22 7.75
N THR A 259 -22.85 8.42 9.01
CA THR A 259 -22.17 7.77 10.15
C THR A 259 -22.28 6.25 10.05
N GLY A 260 -21.17 5.54 10.30
CA GLY A 260 -21.13 4.08 10.22
C GLY A 260 -21.21 3.55 8.78
N ALA A 261 -20.69 4.32 7.82
CA ALA A 261 -20.56 3.89 6.44
C ALA A 261 -19.73 2.61 6.33
N ALA A 262 -20.11 1.74 5.38
CA ALA A 262 -19.38 0.52 5.11
C ALA A 262 -17.93 0.83 4.65
N PRO A 263 -16.90 0.12 5.15
CA PRO A 263 -15.53 0.34 4.72
C PRO A 263 -15.27 -0.22 3.32
N VAL A 264 -14.39 0.45 2.58
CA VAL A 264 -13.88 0.05 1.27
C VAL A 264 -12.37 -0.01 1.35
N PHE A 265 -11.81 -1.21 1.46
CA PHE A 265 -10.37 -1.42 1.44
C PHE A 265 -9.88 -1.33 0.00
N VAL A 266 -9.13 -0.27 -0.32
CA VAL A 266 -8.69 0.03 -1.68
C VAL A 266 -7.26 -0.47 -1.89
N LEU A 267 -7.09 -1.40 -2.82
CA LEU A 267 -5.83 -2.03 -3.16
C LEU A 267 -5.44 -1.73 -4.61
N ASP A 268 -4.14 -1.76 -4.88
CA ASP A 268 -3.60 -1.67 -6.24
C ASP A 268 -3.31 -3.07 -6.76
N ARG A 269 -4.04 -3.54 -7.77
CA ARG A 269 -3.83 -4.85 -8.40
C ARG A 269 -2.44 -4.99 -9.01
N ALA A 270 -1.84 -3.88 -9.46
CA ALA A 270 -0.52 -3.86 -10.05
C ALA A 270 0.60 -4.13 -9.02
N ARG A 271 0.30 -4.16 -7.70
CA ARG A 271 1.28 -4.52 -6.66
C ARG A 271 1.90 -5.90 -6.86
N LEU A 272 1.19 -6.80 -7.54
CA LEU A 272 1.65 -8.15 -7.90
C LEU A 272 1.95 -8.28 -9.40
N SER A 273 2.26 -7.17 -10.09
CA SER A 273 2.57 -7.23 -11.52
C SER A 273 3.68 -8.25 -11.78
N PRO A 274 3.60 -8.98 -12.92
CA PRO A 274 4.67 -9.87 -13.33
C PRO A 274 5.99 -9.11 -13.33
N TYR A 275 7.02 -9.75 -12.80
CA TYR A 275 8.37 -9.25 -12.79
C TYR A 275 9.28 -10.40 -13.18
N GLU A 276 9.93 -10.24 -14.31
CA GLU A 276 11.10 -11.02 -14.67
C GLU A 276 12.32 -10.16 -14.37
N ASP A 277 13.43 -10.80 -14.00
CA ASP A 277 14.63 -10.21 -13.40
C ASP A 277 15.37 -9.23 -14.35
N ASP A 278 14.72 -8.10 -14.62
CA ASP A 278 15.07 -7.10 -15.62
C ASP A 278 15.94 -6.00 -15.00
N SER A 279 17.16 -5.85 -15.52
CA SER A 279 18.14 -4.90 -14.99
C SER A 279 17.75 -3.42 -15.09
N ASP A 280 16.77 -3.08 -15.94
CA ASP A 280 16.24 -1.73 -16.11
C ASP A 280 15.01 -1.45 -15.24
N LYS A 281 14.55 -2.42 -14.43
CA LYS A 281 13.38 -2.30 -13.57
C LYS A 281 13.75 -2.30 -12.10
N PHE A 282 12.97 -1.59 -11.31
CA PHE A 282 13.10 -1.49 -9.87
C PHE A 282 11.92 -2.21 -9.23
N ASP A 283 12.17 -3.28 -8.49
CA ASP A 283 11.12 -4.09 -7.88
C ASP A 283 10.50 -3.39 -6.65
N ASN A 284 9.62 -2.43 -6.89
CA ASN A 284 8.81 -1.76 -5.86
C ASN A 284 7.47 -2.47 -5.59
N ARG A 285 7.37 -3.77 -5.89
CA ARG A 285 6.19 -4.57 -5.55
C ARG A 285 6.06 -4.71 -4.04
N TYR A 286 4.82 -4.86 -3.58
CA TYR A 286 4.47 -4.95 -2.17
C TYR A 286 3.26 -5.88 -1.98
N VAL A 287 3.06 -6.33 -0.75
CA VAL A 287 1.95 -7.22 -0.36
C VAL A 287 0.84 -6.38 0.27
N ALA A 288 -0.41 -6.64 -0.11
CA ALA A 288 -1.56 -6.02 0.54
C ALA A 288 -1.67 -6.46 2.00
N VAL A 289 -2.15 -5.53 2.84
CA VAL A 289 -2.46 -5.82 4.24
C VAL A 289 -3.91 -5.48 4.49
N LEU A 290 -4.77 -6.51 4.50
CA LEU A 290 -6.17 -6.40 4.86
C LEU A 290 -6.37 -6.58 6.37
N PRO A 291 -7.50 -6.12 6.93
CA PRO A 291 -7.87 -6.47 8.30
C PRO A 291 -7.97 -7.98 8.49
N THR A 292 -7.63 -8.48 9.68
CA THR A 292 -7.82 -9.90 9.99
C THR A 292 -9.31 -10.25 10.07
N ALA A 293 -9.65 -11.54 9.97
CA ALA A 293 -11.03 -12.00 10.11
C ALA A 293 -11.67 -11.57 11.44
N ASP A 294 -10.89 -11.62 12.53
CA ASP A 294 -11.32 -11.15 13.85
C ASP A 294 -11.57 -9.64 13.88
N SER A 295 -10.70 -8.88 13.21
CA SER A 295 -10.87 -7.43 13.09
C SER A 295 -12.14 -7.09 12.34
N LEU A 296 -12.40 -7.71 11.18
CA LEU A 296 -13.64 -7.52 10.42
C LEU A 296 -14.88 -7.88 11.25
N ALA A 297 -14.85 -9.02 11.94
CA ALA A 297 -15.96 -9.44 12.80
C ALA A 297 -16.21 -8.44 13.94
N SER A 298 -15.15 -7.88 14.54
CA SER A 298 -15.26 -6.86 15.60
C SER A 298 -15.85 -5.53 15.09
N LEU A 299 -15.67 -5.24 13.80
CA LEU A 299 -16.30 -4.12 13.09
C LEU A 299 -17.75 -4.42 12.67
N GLY A 300 -18.28 -5.60 13.01
CA GLY A 300 -19.63 -6.03 12.67
C GLY A 300 -19.79 -6.47 11.21
N VAL A 301 -18.70 -6.68 10.48
CA VAL A 301 -18.73 -7.14 9.09
C VAL A 301 -19.07 -8.63 9.06
N THR A 302 -20.15 -8.96 8.34
CA THR A 302 -20.62 -10.33 8.10
C THR A 302 -20.62 -10.69 6.61
N GLN A 303 -20.52 -9.69 5.74
CA GLN A 303 -20.58 -9.82 4.29
C GLN A 303 -19.47 -8.99 3.65
N LEU A 304 -18.70 -9.59 2.74
CA LEU A 304 -17.61 -8.92 2.05
C LEU A 304 -17.73 -9.08 0.53
N LEU A 305 -17.76 -7.95 -0.17
CA LEU A 305 -17.70 -7.91 -1.63
C LEU A 305 -16.27 -7.67 -2.09
N TYR A 306 -15.71 -8.63 -2.82
CA TYR A 306 -14.47 -8.43 -3.54
C TYR A 306 -14.75 -7.91 -4.95
N VAL A 307 -14.29 -6.70 -5.22
CA VAL A 307 -14.44 -6.01 -6.49
C VAL A 307 -13.15 -6.15 -7.29
N SER A 308 -13.24 -6.75 -8.47
CA SER A 308 -12.12 -6.84 -9.41
C SER A 308 -12.55 -6.44 -10.83
N ALA A 309 -11.59 -6.33 -11.75
CA ALA A 309 -11.90 -5.98 -13.13
C ALA A 309 -12.80 -7.06 -13.76
N ASP A 310 -12.38 -8.32 -13.69
CA ASP A 310 -12.99 -9.42 -14.44
C ASP A 310 -13.86 -10.34 -13.59
N GLY A 311 -13.78 -10.27 -12.26
CA GLY A 311 -14.62 -11.08 -11.35
C GLY A 311 -14.24 -12.56 -11.24
N ASP A 312 -13.01 -12.91 -11.63
CA ASP A 312 -12.58 -14.32 -11.75
C ASP A 312 -11.95 -14.86 -10.46
N LYS A 313 -10.91 -14.19 -9.96
CA LYS A 313 -10.06 -14.71 -8.89
C LYS A 313 -9.40 -13.61 -8.06
N GLU A 314 -9.27 -13.88 -6.77
CA GLU A 314 -8.52 -13.02 -5.84
C GLU A 314 -7.02 -13.02 -6.15
N ALA A 315 -6.34 -11.93 -5.77
CA ALA A 315 -4.90 -11.86 -5.85
C ALA A 315 -4.24 -12.88 -4.90
N ASP A 316 -3.08 -13.39 -5.29
CA ASP A 316 -2.39 -14.45 -4.56
C ASP A 316 -2.03 -14.05 -3.12
N ASP A 317 -1.69 -12.78 -2.91
CA ASP A 317 -1.26 -12.26 -1.62
C ASP A 317 -2.38 -12.12 -0.59
N ILE A 318 -3.66 -12.16 -1.01
CA ILE A 318 -4.86 -12.06 -0.15
C ILE A 318 -5.68 -13.36 -0.11
N ALA A 319 -5.24 -14.41 -0.79
CA ALA A 319 -5.97 -15.67 -0.85
C ALA A 319 -6.19 -16.30 0.54
N ASP A 320 -5.16 -16.29 1.39
CA ASP A 320 -5.22 -16.83 2.74
C ASP A 320 -6.13 -15.99 3.66
N ASP A 321 -6.20 -14.67 3.46
CA ASP A 321 -7.14 -13.80 4.17
C ASP A 321 -8.59 -14.20 3.85
N PHE A 322 -8.90 -14.46 2.58
CA PHE A 322 -10.26 -14.82 2.16
C PHE A 322 -10.69 -16.20 2.66
N VAL A 323 -9.74 -17.14 2.75
CA VAL A 323 -9.96 -18.42 3.42
C VAL A 323 -10.22 -18.22 4.91
N ALA A 324 -9.49 -17.32 5.58
CA ALA A 324 -9.71 -16.99 6.98
C ALA A 324 -11.07 -16.31 7.22
N TYR A 325 -11.50 -15.41 6.33
CA TYR A 325 -12.81 -14.77 6.40
C TYR A 325 -13.94 -15.79 6.30
N LYS A 326 -13.84 -16.73 5.35
CA LYS A 326 -14.79 -17.84 5.23
C LYS A 326 -14.86 -18.69 6.50
N LYS A 327 -13.71 -19.02 7.10
CA LYS A 327 -13.66 -19.76 8.38
C LYS A 327 -14.31 -19.00 9.55
N LYS A 328 -14.35 -17.66 9.46
CA LYS A 328 -15.02 -16.78 10.43
C LYS A 328 -16.50 -16.51 10.10
N ASN A 329 -17.07 -17.22 9.12
CA ASN A 329 -18.45 -17.03 8.64
C ASN A 329 -18.74 -15.63 8.08
N ILE A 330 -17.72 -14.97 7.53
CA ILE A 330 -17.93 -13.80 6.68
C ILE A 330 -18.29 -14.32 5.28
N ASP A 331 -19.47 -14.00 4.77
CA ASP A 331 -19.89 -14.41 3.42
C ASP A 331 -19.14 -13.56 2.38
N LEU A 332 -18.34 -14.20 1.54
CA LEU A 332 -17.56 -13.54 0.49
C LEU A 332 -18.23 -13.72 -0.87
N ARG A 333 -18.39 -12.63 -1.60
CA ARG A 333 -18.85 -12.64 -3.00
C ARG A 333 -17.93 -11.82 -3.88
N MET A 334 -17.80 -12.22 -5.14
CA MET A 334 -17.04 -11.47 -6.14
C MET A 334 -17.95 -10.71 -7.07
N VAL A 335 -17.57 -9.48 -7.39
CA VAL A 335 -18.23 -8.65 -8.38
C VAL A 335 -17.21 -8.09 -9.36
N SER A 336 -17.54 -8.16 -10.64
CA SER A 336 -16.74 -7.55 -11.69
C SER A 336 -17.23 -6.12 -11.92
N THR A 337 -16.28 -5.19 -12.04
CA THR A 337 -16.63 -3.83 -12.49
C THR A 337 -17.18 -3.81 -13.91
N ALA A 338 -16.89 -4.83 -14.73
CA ALA A 338 -17.45 -4.98 -16.07
C ALA A 338 -18.95 -5.31 -16.08
N ASP A 339 -19.52 -5.76 -14.95
CA ASP A 339 -20.98 -5.95 -14.82
C ASP A 339 -21.74 -4.62 -14.71
N PHE A 340 -21.03 -3.51 -14.54
CA PHE A 340 -21.58 -2.16 -14.49
C PHE A 340 -21.36 -1.49 -15.84
N THR A 341 -22.44 -1.44 -16.63
CA THR A 341 -22.43 -0.96 -18.02
C THR A 341 -23.48 0.12 -18.23
N ALA A 342 -23.28 0.95 -19.25
CA ALA A 342 -24.22 2.01 -19.58
C ALA A 342 -25.57 1.45 -20.07
N ASP A 343 -26.67 2.09 -19.69
CA ASP A 343 -28.01 1.84 -20.20
C ASP A 343 -28.05 2.29 -21.66
N THR A 344 -28.14 1.30 -22.56
CA THR A 344 -28.19 1.52 -24.00
C THR A 344 -29.57 2.00 -24.47
N SER A 345 -30.59 1.97 -23.61
CA SER A 345 -31.95 2.42 -23.91
C SER A 345 -32.22 3.88 -23.55
N ALA A 346 -31.35 4.49 -22.74
CA ALA A 346 -31.40 5.92 -22.45
C ALA A 346 -30.76 6.73 -23.61
N PRO A 347 -31.32 7.90 -23.99
CA PRO A 347 -30.65 8.76 -24.97
C PRO A 347 -29.26 9.11 -24.45
N ALA A 348 -28.25 9.02 -25.32
CA ALA A 348 -26.86 9.30 -24.99
C ALA A 348 -26.75 10.70 -24.36
N GLN A 349 -26.70 10.76 -23.03
CA GLN A 349 -26.40 12.01 -22.35
C GLN A 349 -24.95 12.37 -22.67
N LYS A 350 -24.71 13.65 -22.99
CA LYS A 350 -23.36 14.21 -23.04
C LYS A 350 -22.67 13.85 -21.72
N VAL A 351 -21.52 13.18 -21.82
CA VAL A 351 -20.64 12.87 -20.69
C VAL A 351 -20.44 14.17 -19.89
N ALA A 352 -21.03 14.25 -18.70
CA ALA A 352 -20.89 15.43 -17.86
C ALA A 352 -19.48 15.45 -17.27
N VAL A 353 -18.70 16.49 -17.57
CA VAL A 353 -17.44 16.73 -16.87
C VAL A 353 -17.76 17.26 -15.48
N ALA A 354 -17.52 16.47 -14.43
CA ALA A 354 -17.34 17.01 -13.09
C ALA A 354 -16.52 16.12 -12.15
N PRO A 355 -15.19 16.10 -12.30
CA PRO A 355 -14.29 16.10 -11.15
C PRO A 355 -13.36 17.33 -11.27
N ARG A 356 -12.90 18.02 -10.24
CA ARG A 356 -12.49 17.72 -8.87
C ARG A 356 -13.33 18.57 -7.89
N GLY A 357 -13.91 18.00 -6.83
CA GLY A 357 -14.65 18.72 -5.75
C GLY A 357 -16.16 18.97 -5.95
N ALA A 358 -16.80 18.35 -6.94
CA ALA A 358 -18.00 18.80 -7.64
C ALA A 358 -19.36 18.95 -6.87
N SER A 359 -20.19 19.96 -7.25
CA SER A 359 -21.69 19.93 -7.47
C SER A 359 -22.19 21.28 -8.07
N ALA A 360 -23.16 21.34 -9.01
CA ALA A 360 -24.60 21.47 -8.69
C ALA A 360 -25.53 20.56 -9.52
N SER A 361 -25.03 19.95 -10.59
CA SER A 361 -25.73 18.93 -11.38
C SER A 361 -24.91 17.62 -11.38
N TYR A 362 -24.73 17.00 -10.21
CA TYR A 362 -24.39 15.55 -10.09
C TYR A 362 -25.51 14.63 -10.66
N GLU A 363 -26.43 15.23 -11.46
CA GLU A 363 -27.85 14.94 -11.68
C GLU A 363 -28.16 14.07 -12.90
N SER A 364 -27.19 13.72 -13.75
CA SER A 364 -27.35 12.49 -14.53
C SER A 364 -27.07 11.32 -13.59
N ASN A 365 -28.14 10.70 -13.11
CA ASN A 365 -28.15 9.31 -12.63
C ASN A 365 -27.10 8.54 -13.43
N PRO A 366 -26.14 7.81 -12.81
CA PRO A 366 -25.16 7.09 -13.59
C PRO A 366 -25.92 6.27 -14.64
N ASN A 367 -25.72 6.60 -15.92
CA ASN A 367 -26.21 5.73 -16.98
C ASN A 367 -25.59 4.35 -16.83
N VAL A 368 -24.54 4.21 -16.03
CA VAL A 368 -23.97 2.94 -15.60
C VAL A 368 -24.87 2.26 -14.56
N TYR A 369 -25.32 1.06 -14.88
CA TYR A 369 -26.07 0.19 -13.98
C TYR A 369 -25.47 -1.20 -13.94
N TYR A 370 -25.64 -1.87 -12.79
CA TYR A 370 -25.41 -3.31 -12.73
C TYR A 370 -26.34 -4.04 -13.72
N GLY A 371 -25.76 -4.82 -14.63
CA GLY A 371 -26.47 -5.50 -15.71
C GLY A 371 -26.95 -4.59 -16.85
N GLY A 372 -26.57 -3.31 -16.85
CA GLY A 372 -26.86 -2.38 -17.96
C GLY A 372 -28.27 -1.79 -17.97
N SER A 373 -29.05 -1.92 -16.89
CA SER A 373 -30.35 -1.26 -16.75
C SER A 373 -30.71 -0.99 -15.30
N SER A 374 -31.58 -0.01 -15.06
CA SER A 374 -32.15 0.22 -13.72
C SER A 374 -32.86 -1.03 -13.17
N GLY A 375 -33.56 -1.77 -14.04
CA GLY A 375 -34.23 -3.02 -13.69
C GLY A 375 -33.27 -4.04 -13.10
N THR A 376 -32.17 -4.35 -13.77
CA THR A 376 -31.14 -5.28 -13.27
C THR A 376 -30.44 -4.75 -12.02
N HIS A 377 -30.29 -3.43 -11.89
CA HIS A 377 -29.63 -2.80 -10.76
C HIS A 377 -30.30 -3.10 -9.42
N PHE A 378 -31.63 -3.01 -9.35
CA PHE A 378 -32.38 -3.31 -8.12
C PHE A 378 -32.37 -4.78 -7.72
N TRP A 379 -31.98 -5.68 -8.63
CA TRP A 379 -31.83 -7.11 -8.35
C TRP A 379 -30.45 -7.50 -7.83
N PHE A 380 -29.50 -6.57 -7.69
CA PHE A 380 -28.13 -6.85 -7.28
C PHE A 380 -28.06 -7.70 -6.00
N TRP A 381 -28.60 -7.21 -4.88
CA TRP A 381 -28.50 -7.92 -3.60
C TRP A 381 -29.21 -9.28 -3.62
N ASN A 382 -30.32 -9.40 -4.35
CA ASN A 382 -30.98 -10.67 -4.54
C ASN A 382 -30.12 -11.65 -5.34
N THR A 383 -29.46 -11.17 -6.39
CA THR A 383 -28.54 -11.96 -7.21
C THR A 383 -27.38 -12.51 -6.38
N TYR A 384 -26.89 -11.73 -5.43
CA TYR A 384 -25.82 -12.13 -4.51
C TYR A 384 -26.31 -12.93 -3.29
N GLY A 385 -27.62 -13.19 -3.17
CA GLY A 385 -28.20 -13.94 -2.06
C GLY A 385 -28.28 -13.18 -0.74
N TRP A 386 -28.12 -11.85 -0.76
CA TRP A 386 -28.07 -10.98 0.42
C TRP A 386 -29.29 -10.06 0.55
N GLY A 387 -30.26 -10.17 -0.36
CA GLY A 387 -31.46 -9.35 -0.37
C GLY A 387 -32.69 -10.10 -0.86
N SER A 388 -33.85 -9.60 -0.44
CA SER A 388 -35.14 -10.04 -0.96
C SER A 388 -35.32 -9.56 -2.41
N PRO A 389 -36.07 -10.28 -3.25
CA PRO A 389 -36.39 -9.81 -4.59
C PRO A 389 -37.18 -8.49 -4.51
N PRO A 390 -36.88 -7.49 -5.37
CA PRO A 390 -37.65 -6.25 -5.42
C PRO A 390 -39.09 -6.51 -5.87
N ARG A 391 -40.03 -5.66 -5.43
CA ARG A 391 -41.45 -5.74 -5.81
C ARG A 391 -41.79 -4.64 -6.84
N PRO A 392 -42.54 -4.93 -7.92
CA PRO A 392 -43.03 -6.25 -8.35
C PRO A 392 -41.93 -7.16 -8.90
N ALA A 393 -42.07 -8.48 -8.68
CA ALA A 393 -41.01 -9.48 -8.83
C ALA A 393 -40.84 -10.02 -10.25
N THR A 394 -40.90 -9.16 -11.27
CA THR A 394 -40.53 -9.58 -12.63
C THR A 394 -39.01 -9.57 -12.75
N ARG A 395 -38.41 -10.76 -12.69
CA ARG A 395 -36.96 -10.90 -12.83
C ARG A 395 -36.53 -10.44 -14.24
N PRO A 396 -35.53 -9.56 -14.36
CA PRO A 396 -35.03 -9.15 -15.67
C PRO A 396 -34.44 -10.34 -16.44
N VAL A 397 -34.58 -10.29 -17.77
CA VAL A 397 -34.18 -11.37 -18.70
C VAL A 397 -32.68 -11.65 -18.64
N PHE A 398 -31.88 -10.64 -18.32
CA PHE A 398 -30.45 -10.76 -18.14
C PHE A 398 -30.06 -10.39 -16.70
N VAL A 399 -29.52 -11.35 -15.97
CA VAL A 399 -28.76 -11.08 -14.75
C VAL A 399 -27.38 -11.63 -15.03
N PRO A 400 -26.29 -10.85 -14.88
CA PRO A 400 -24.94 -11.38 -15.04
C PRO A 400 -24.81 -12.67 -14.22
N VAL A 401 -24.70 -13.80 -14.93
CA VAL A 401 -24.51 -15.10 -14.28
C VAL A 401 -23.07 -15.13 -13.85
N ARG A 402 -22.83 -15.21 -12.54
CA ARG A 402 -21.48 -15.37 -12.02
C ARG A 402 -21.39 -16.50 -11.03
N PRO A 403 -20.25 -17.22 -11.04
CA PRO A 403 -20.09 -18.47 -10.32
C PRO A 403 -20.29 -18.24 -8.83
N SER A 404 -20.68 -19.30 -8.12
CA SER A 404 -20.56 -19.38 -6.67
C SER A 404 -19.08 -19.24 -6.29
N TYR A 405 -18.58 -18.00 -6.24
CA TYR A 405 -17.23 -17.76 -5.75
C TYR A 405 -17.18 -18.26 -4.31
N VAL A 406 -16.24 -19.16 -4.07
CA VAL A 406 -16.02 -19.75 -2.77
C VAL A 406 -14.51 -19.78 -2.57
N PRO A 407 -13.96 -19.01 -1.61
CA PRO A 407 -12.55 -19.10 -1.26
C PRO A 407 -12.20 -20.55 -0.94
N SER A 408 -11.12 -21.03 -1.53
CA SER A 408 -10.56 -22.35 -1.28
C SER A 408 -9.07 -22.23 -0.97
N PRO A 409 -8.56 -22.99 0.02
CA PRO A 409 -7.13 -23.04 0.29
C PRO A 409 -6.36 -23.43 -0.96
N ARG A 410 -5.32 -22.68 -1.29
CA ARG A 410 -4.43 -22.97 -2.40
C ARG A 410 -3.02 -22.52 -2.07
N THR A 411 -2.03 -23.25 -2.55
CA THR A 411 -0.63 -22.85 -2.41
C THR A 411 -0.38 -21.64 -3.31
N THR A 412 0.05 -20.54 -2.70
CA THR A 412 0.54 -19.36 -3.41
C THR A 412 2.00 -19.10 -3.04
N PRO A 413 2.73 -18.26 -3.80
CA PRO A 413 4.06 -17.80 -3.39
C PRO A 413 4.07 -17.08 -2.03
N PHE A 414 2.89 -16.64 -1.55
CA PHE A 414 2.73 -15.89 -0.30
C PHE A 414 2.17 -16.73 0.86
N SER A 415 1.91 -18.01 0.62
CA SER A 415 1.38 -18.92 1.63
C SER A 415 2.52 -19.57 2.41
N SER A 416 2.44 -19.60 3.75
CA SER A 416 3.34 -20.42 4.56
C SER A 416 2.69 -21.75 4.94
N THR A 417 3.54 -22.76 5.17
CA THR A 417 3.14 -24.07 5.73
C THR A 417 2.56 -23.98 7.14
N SER A 418 2.74 -22.86 7.84
CA SER A 418 2.18 -22.60 9.18
C SER A 418 0.92 -21.74 9.18
N GLY A 419 0.38 -21.38 8.00
CA GLY A 419 -0.81 -20.53 7.89
C GLY A 419 -0.56 -19.04 8.19
N SER A 420 0.71 -18.62 8.23
CA SER A 420 1.14 -17.22 8.28
C SER A 420 1.47 -16.72 6.88
N ARG A 421 1.29 -15.42 6.62
CA ARG A 421 1.68 -14.81 5.35
C ARG A 421 3.22 -14.89 5.22
N SER A 422 3.72 -15.52 4.17
CA SER A 422 5.14 -15.49 3.81
C SER A 422 5.34 -14.57 2.61
N ARG A 423 6.49 -13.92 2.50
CA ARG A 423 6.87 -13.13 1.32
C ARG A 423 8.01 -13.89 0.65
N PRO A 424 7.98 -14.15 -0.68
CA PRO A 424 9.10 -14.76 -1.38
C PRO A 424 10.39 -13.99 -1.12
N SER A 425 11.51 -14.70 -1.02
CA SER A 425 12.79 -14.11 -0.59
C SER A 425 13.28 -12.97 -1.45
N ASP A 426 12.93 -12.95 -2.75
CA ASP A 426 13.38 -11.94 -3.73
C ASP A 426 12.28 -10.95 -4.11
N PHE A 427 11.08 -11.07 -3.52
CA PHE A 427 9.96 -10.19 -3.86
C PHE A 427 10.16 -8.79 -3.26
N GLY A 428 10.14 -7.75 -4.09
CA GLY A 428 10.24 -6.35 -3.67
C GLY A 428 11.60 -6.01 -3.04
N ARG A 429 12.68 -6.61 -3.55
CA ARG A 429 14.05 -6.41 -3.09
C ARG A 429 14.94 -5.88 -4.20
N VAL A 430 15.97 -5.15 -3.79
CA VAL A 430 16.97 -4.58 -4.68
C VAL A 430 18.35 -4.66 -4.02
N THR A 431 19.38 -4.89 -4.82
CA THR A 431 20.76 -4.75 -4.39
C THR A 431 21.25 -3.34 -4.72
N VAL A 432 21.49 -2.53 -3.72
CA VAL A 432 21.95 -1.14 -3.86
C VAL A 432 23.47 -1.11 -3.90
N HIS A 433 24.07 -0.36 -4.83
CA HIS A 433 25.53 -0.19 -4.91
C HIS A 433 25.95 1.11 -4.21
N PRO A 434 26.57 1.03 -3.01
CA PRO A 434 26.98 2.22 -2.28
C PRO A 434 27.94 3.08 -3.11
N SER A 435 27.81 4.40 -3.01
CA SER A 435 28.82 5.27 -3.63
C SER A 435 30.15 5.16 -2.88
N PRO A 436 31.29 5.09 -3.60
CA PRO A 436 32.63 5.13 -2.99
C PRO A 436 32.88 6.37 -2.11
N SER A 437 32.12 7.45 -2.32
CA SER A 437 32.25 8.71 -1.57
C SER A 437 31.26 8.87 -0.41
N GLY A 438 30.49 7.82 -0.06
CA GLY A 438 29.55 7.86 1.08
C GLY A 438 28.26 8.65 0.85
N GLY A 439 27.89 8.90 -0.41
CA GLY A 439 26.66 9.62 -0.81
C GLY A 439 25.58 8.70 -1.42
N LYS A 440 24.74 9.27 -2.29
CA LYS A 440 23.72 8.52 -3.07
C LYS A 440 24.31 7.28 -3.75
N PRO A 441 23.60 6.14 -3.81
CA PRO A 441 24.05 4.96 -4.53
C PRO A 441 24.36 5.26 -6.00
N SER A 442 25.39 4.60 -6.53
CA SER A 442 25.77 4.74 -7.96
C SER A 442 24.83 3.99 -8.91
N GLY A 443 24.00 3.11 -8.36
CA GLY A 443 23.01 2.32 -9.08
C GLY A 443 22.41 1.24 -8.18
N TYR A 444 21.53 0.44 -8.76
CA TYR A 444 21.00 -0.78 -8.16
C TYR A 444 21.16 -1.95 -9.14
N SER A 445 21.10 -3.16 -8.62
CA SER A 445 21.03 -4.40 -9.38
C SER A 445 20.07 -5.38 -8.69
N ARG A 446 19.83 -6.51 -9.36
CA ARG A 446 18.99 -7.60 -8.87
C ARG A 446 19.45 -8.18 -7.53
N SER A 447 18.48 -8.48 -6.66
CA SER A 447 18.71 -9.25 -5.43
C SER A 447 19.13 -10.68 -5.77
N GLY A 448 20.26 -11.15 -5.23
CA GLY A 448 20.73 -12.55 -5.39
C GLY A 448 21.76 -12.84 -6.49
N SER A 449 22.31 -11.83 -7.17
CA SER A 449 23.21 -12.00 -8.34
C SER A 449 24.64 -12.50 -8.10
N TRP A 450 25.03 -12.88 -6.89
CA TRP A 450 26.41 -13.33 -6.65
C TRP A 450 26.40 -14.70 -6.00
N GLY A 451 26.45 -15.75 -6.82
CA GLY A 451 26.49 -17.14 -6.32
C GLY A 451 26.57 -18.27 -7.34
N ARG A 452 26.16 -18.08 -8.61
CA ARG A 452 26.42 -19.08 -9.66
C ARG A 452 27.67 -18.72 -10.44
N GLY A 453 28.82 -18.80 -9.77
CA GLY A 453 30.10 -18.92 -10.46
C GLY A 453 30.08 -20.23 -11.24
N GLY A 454 30.05 -20.14 -12.57
CA GLY A 454 30.20 -21.30 -13.44
C GLY A 454 31.49 -22.02 -13.08
N SER A 455 31.38 -23.28 -12.67
CA SER A 455 32.51 -24.19 -12.63
C SER A 455 32.98 -24.38 -14.08
N LEU A 456 33.95 -23.56 -14.51
CA LEU A 456 34.83 -23.93 -15.59
C LEU A 456 35.59 -25.17 -15.13
N PHE A 457 35.08 -26.35 -15.50
CA PHE A 457 35.94 -27.52 -15.64
C PHE A 457 36.84 -27.26 -16.85
N GLY A 458 38.06 -26.82 -16.55
CA GLY A 458 39.15 -26.84 -17.51
C GLY A 458 39.46 -28.29 -17.86
N SER A 459 39.18 -28.68 -19.10
CA SER A 459 39.85 -29.78 -19.76
C SER A 459 41.15 -29.22 -20.35
N GLY A 460 42.27 -29.84 -19.97
CA GLY A 460 43.57 -29.56 -20.57
C GLY A 460 44.59 -30.60 -20.13
N GLY A 461 45.12 -31.35 -21.10
CA GLY A 461 46.33 -32.18 -20.98
C GLY A 461 46.06 -33.65 -20.74
#